data_AF-A0A536FCC1-F1
#
_entry.id   AF-A0A536FCC1-F1
#
_cell.length_a   1.000
_cell.length_b   1.000
_cell.length_c   1.000
_cell.angle_alpha   90.00
_cell.angle_beta   90.00
_cell.angle_gamma   90.00
#
_symmetry.space_group_name_H-M   'P 1'
#
loop_
_entity.id
_entity.type
_entity.pdbx_description
1 polymer ?
#
loop_
_entity_poly.entity_id
_entity_poly.type
_entity_poly.pdbx_seq_one_letter_code
_entity_poly.pdbx_strand_id
1 'polypeptide(L)'
;MKTPPHRSEAERTLLELAQRARLGFALGTIGIVAVARQVGGIPDDLLVRAIAVAGALLLAAAAQEATTRLGRFPVALTLGIAGDVVASSLAVVLLADRAALAPAALLWPIFSGGLVLGEPALLFVAFVEVLLLGGTAIVLGPGALPLEQAVGWALLLLVAAAANGELIRRFRAAQRVTEVGFARAADLVHTLTADDVADVLFPFVAEVIGVGATPRLLLREADTGQRLDVVAHAHLGASPAAGAKRTLTGRDLAQDQGVWFEGGRLARDLGVDDLARYPRAFAQPLTDGHGVVGIVVVSAIRHRHLGEEARRSLERVAAHAASALARIDLARMVERQREALTVLLDTRDVPRDDAGIARWALDAVRRISGAGTRAFVRRRAGQLLCERAEGIEPDELLSQATQLLGSAAQRPVPLVIPDTSTDDRYALGPRFARGSIAAIPVAGAGVVLFLYDELVDRVSSSDLELLVMLSHQLSLLLTRPRSD
;
A
#
# COMPACT_ATOMS: atom_id res chain seq x y z
N MET A 1 -2.96 30.61 9.58
CA MET A 1 -4.33 30.17 9.93
C MET A 1 -4.43 28.68 9.66
N LYS A 2 -4.57 27.84 10.70
CA LYS A 2 -4.87 26.42 10.51
C LYS A 2 -6.37 26.33 10.21
N THR A 3 -6.73 25.96 8.98
CA THR A 3 -8.08 25.48 8.67
C THR A 3 -8.44 24.38 9.67
N PRO A 4 -9.62 24.44 10.33
CA PRO A 4 -10.03 23.35 11.20
C PRO A 4 -10.08 22.06 10.36
N PRO A 5 -9.57 20.93 10.87
CA PRO A 5 -9.59 19.67 10.12
C PRO A 5 -11.03 19.35 9.74
N HIS A 6 -11.30 19.12 8.45
CA HIS A 6 -12.59 18.64 8.00
C HIS A 6 -12.86 17.30 8.69
N ARG A 7 -13.88 17.24 9.55
CA ARG A 7 -14.35 16.00 10.17
C ARG A 7 -14.75 15.01 9.07
N SER A 8 -14.29 13.77 9.20
CA SER A 8 -14.59 12.71 8.24
C SER A 8 -16.09 12.39 8.21
N GLU A 9 -16.56 11.75 7.15
CA GLU A 9 -17.98 11.41 6.99
C GLU A 9 -18.50 10.55 8.15
N ALA A 10 -17.73 9.58 8.60
CA ALA A 10 -18.11 8.75 9.75
C ALA A 10 -18.10 9.53 11.08
N GLU A 11 -17.24 10.54 11.27
CA GLU A 11 -17.35 11.46 12.41
C GLU A 11 -18.67 12.28 12.36
N ARG A 12 -19.18 12.58 11.16
CA ARG A 12 -20.51 13.20 10.98
C ARG A 12 -21.65 12.21 11.24
N THR A 13 -21.50 10.96 10.80
CA THR A 13 -22.50 9.91 11.06
C THR A 13 -22.64 9.62 12.56
N LEU A 14 -21.55 9.63 13.33
CA LEU A 14 -21.60 9.47 14.79
C LEU A 14 -22.35 10.62 15.48
N LEU A 15 -22.19 11.85 14.98
CA LEU A 15 -22.93 13.02 15.45
C LEU A 15 -24.42 12.90 15.15
N GLU A 16 -24.78 12.52 13.93
CA GLU A 16 -26.17 12.30 13.54
C GLU A 16 -26.80 11.13 14.32
N LEU A 17 -26.05 10.05 14.55
CA LEU A 17 -26.50 8.91 15.35
C LEU A 17 -26.81 9.34 16.78
N ALA A 18 -25.94 10.12 17.42
CA ALA A 18 -26.19 10.64 18.77
C ALA A 18 -27.47 11.49 18.81
N GLN A 19 -27.70 12.34 17.81
CA GLN A 19 -28.92 13.16 17.72
C GLN A 19 -30.18 12.33 17.45
N ARG A 20 -30.11 11.34 16.53
CA ARG A 20 -31.22 10.43 16.23
C ARG A 20 -31.54 9.51 17.40
N ALA A 21 -30.53 9.07 18.14
CA ALA A 21 -30.70 8.26 19.34
C ALA A 21 -31.44 9.05 20.43
N ARG A 22 -31.16 10.36 20.61
CA ARG A 22 -31.93 11.24 21.51
C ARG A 22 -33.41 11.32 21.13
N LEU A 23 -33.69 11.55 19.85
CA LEU A 23 -35.07 11.60 19.34
C LEU A 23 -35.78 10.25 19.50
N GLY A 24 -35.09 9.14 19.19
CA GLY A 24 -35.61 7.79 19.36
C GLY A 24 -35.91 7.44 20.81
N PHE A 25 -35.03 7.82 21.75
CA PHE A 25 -35.24 7.59 23.18
C PHE A 25 -36.42 8.42 23.72
N ALA A 26 -36.54 9.68 23.30
CA ALA A 26 -37.66 10.54 23.70
C ALA A 26 -39.00 10.02 23.15
N LEU A 27 -39.07 9.68 21.85
CA LEU A 27 -40.28 9.14 21.22
C LEU A 27 -40.63 7.75 21.75
N GLY A 28 -39.64 6.89 21.99
CA GLY A 28 -39.83 5.57 22.59
C GLY A 28 -40.37 5.66 24.01
N THR A 29 -39.85 6.59 24.82
CA THR A 29 -40.37 6.85 26.18
C THR A 29 -41.83 7.33 26.12
N ILE A 30 -42.16 8.28 25.24
CA ILE A 30 -43.54 8.77 25.04
C ILE A 30 -44.46 7.64 24.56
N GLY A 31 -44.00 6.80 23.63
CA GLY A 31 -44.74 5.66 23.11
C GLY A 31 -45.03 4.61 24.17
N ILE A 32 -44.03 4.23 24.97
CA ILE A 32 -44.20 3.26 26.09
C ILE A 32 -45.18 3.82 27.12
N VAL A 33 -45.07 5.10 27.47
CA VAL A 33 -45.98 5.80 28.39
C VAL A 33 -47.41 5.80 27.84
N ALA A 34 -47.60 6.07 26.55
CA ALA A 34 -48.91 6.05 25.89
C ALA A 34 -49.53 4.64 25.85
N VAL A 35 -48.74 3.62 25.53
CA VAL A 35 -49.18 2.21 25.52
C VAL A 35 -49.53 1.74 26.94
N ALA A 36 -48.69 2.06 27.92
CA ALA A 36 -48.93 1.67 29.31
C ALA A 36 -50.16 2.35 29.91
N ARG A 37 -50.46 3.59 29.49
CA ARG A 37 -51.73 4.28 29.80
C ARG A 37 -52.94 3.57 29.18
N GLN A 38 -52.83 3.09 27.94
CA GLN A 38 -53.92 2.34 27.29
C GLN A 38 -54.20 0.99 27.95
N VAL A 39 -53.18 0.35 28.54
CA VAL A 39 -53.29 -0.94 29.23
C VAL A 39 -53.65 -0.78 30.73
N GLY A 40 -53.80 0.45 31.22
CA GLY A 40 -54.18 0.74 32.62
C GLY A 40 -53.11 0.37 33.66
N GLY A 41 -51.86 0.19 33.22
CA GLY A 41 -50.80 -0.41 34.04
C GLY A 41 -49.92 0.57 34.85
N ILE A 42 -50.05 1.88 34.65
CA ILE A 42 -49.17 2.88 35.28
C ILE A 42 -49.99 4.01 35.92
N PRO A 43 -49.73 4.38 37.19
CA PRO A 43 -50.41 5.49 37.86
C PRO A 43 -50.08 6.86 37.23
N ASP A 44 -51.04 7.79 37.28
CA ASP A 44 -50.98 9.08 36.59
C ASP A 44 -49.76 9.95 36.95
N ASP A 45 -49.24 9.80 38.17
CA ASP A 45 -48.05 10.52 38.64
C ASP A 45 -46.78 10.10 37.89
N LEU A 46 -46.63 8.81 37.56
CA LEU A 46 -45.52 8.29 36.76
C LEU A 46 -45.61 8.72 35.29
N LEU A 47 -46.83 8.86 34.74
CA LEU A 47 -47.04 9.38 33.39
C LEU A 47 -46.55 10.82 33.25
N VAL A 48 -46.91 11.69 34.20
CA VAL A 48 -46.48 13.11 34.20
C VAL A 48 -44.95 13.22 34.34
N ARG A 49 -44.35 12.40 35.21
CA ARG A 49 -42.89 12.37 35.41
C ARG A 49 -42.15 11.93 34.14
N ALA A 50 -42.63 10.91 33.45
CA ALA A 50 -42.03 10.43 32.21
C ALA A 50 -42.19 11.43 31.04
N ILE A 51 -43.33 12.11 30.94
CA ILE A 51 -43.54 13.19 29.95
C ILE A 51 -42.58 14.36 30.20
N ALA A 52 -42.35 14.74 31.46
CA ALA A 52 -41.41 15.81 31.80
C ALA A 52 -39.97 15.49 31.36
N VAL A 53 -39.51 14.24 31.58
CA VAL A 53 -38.20 13.77 31.13
C VAL A 53 -38.11 13.75 29.59
N ALA A 54 -39.14 13.25 28.91
CA ALA A 54 -39.16 13.23 27.45
C ALA A 54 -39.21 14.64 26.83
N GLY A 55 -39.93 15.58 27.46
CA GLY A 55 -39.98 16.98 27.07
C GLY A 55 -38.61 17.67 27.17
N ALA A 56 -37.84 17.38 28.23
CA ALA A 56 -36.48 17.88 28.37
C ALA A 56 -35.54 17.39 27.25
N LEU A 57 -35.62 16.10 26.88
CA LEU A 57 -34.86 15.53 25.76
C LEU A 57 -35.25 16.16 24.41
N LEU A 58 -36.55 16.39 24.17
CA LEU A 58 -37.03 17.03 22.94
C LEU A 58 -36.57 18.49 22.82
N LEU A 59 -36.62 19.24 23.94
CA LEU A 59 -36.09 20.61 23.98
C LEU A 59 -34.59 20.65 23.72
N ALA A 60 -33.83 19.72 24.28
CA ALA A 60 -32.40 19.58 24.02
C ALA A 60 -32.10 19.30 22.55
N ALA A 61 -32.83 18.36 21.93
CA ALA A 61 -32.69 18.02 20.52
C ALA A 61 -33.05 19.21 19.61
N ALA A 62 -34.15 19.92 19.90
CA ALA A 62 -34.59 21.09 19.15
C ALA A 62 -33.60 22.27 19.27
N ALA A 63 -33.09 22.52 20.47
CA ALA A 63 -32.09 23.56 20.71
C ALA A 63 -30.77 23.25 19.97
N GLN A 64 -30.32 21.99 20.02
CA GLN A 64 -29.15 21.55 19.28
C GLN A 64 -29.35 21.72 17.76
N GLU A 65 -30.51 21.31 17.22
CA GLU A 65 -30.81 21.42 15.78
C GLU A 65 -30.93 22.87 15.30
N ALA A 66 -31.56 23.74 16.07
CA ALA A 66 -31.63 25.17 15.77
C ALA A 66 -30.21 25.78 15.72
N THR A 67 -29.34 25.37 16.64
CA THR A 67 -27.99 25.91 16.75
C THR A 67 -27.04 25.37 15.68
N THR A 68 -27.22 24.11 15.22
CA THR A 68 -26.47 23.57 14.07
C THR A 68 -26.87 24.24 12.77
N ARG A 69 -28.17 24.51 12.55
CA ARG A 69 -28.64 25.27 11.36
C ARG A 69 -28.08 26.69 11.29
N LEU A 70 -27.71 27.27 12.43
CA LEU A 70 -27.05 28.58 12.54
C LEU A 70 -25.52 28.52 12.37
N GLY A 71 -24.95 27.36 12.03
CA GLY A 71 -23.50 27.20 11.83
C GLY A 71 -22.65 27.22 13.10
N ARG A 72 -23.27 27.27 14.29
CA ARG A 72 -22.60 27.33 15.61
C ARG A 72 -22.39 25.95 16.20
N PHE A 73 -21.68 25.10 15.46
CA PHE A 73 -21.46 23.69 15.80
C PHE A 73 -20.94 23.40 17.21
N PRO A 74 -19.88 24.05 17.74
CA PRO A 74 -19.38 23.74 19.08
C PRO A 74 -20.43 24.03 20.17
N VAL A 75 -21.22 25.09 19.99
CA VAL A 75 -22.28 25.50 20.93
C VAL A 75 -23.46 24.52 20.88
N ALA A 76 -23.84 24.07 19.69
CA ALA A 76 -24.91 23.08 19.52
C ALA A 76 -24.60 21.77 20.25
N LEU A 77 -23.34 21.34 20.19
CA LEU A 77 -22.85 20.10 20.78
C LEU A 77 -22.87 20.17 22.32
N THR A 78 -22.42 21.29 22.89
CA THR A 78 -22.52 21.54 24.33
C THR A 78 -23.97 21.64 24.82
N LEU A 79 -24.87 22.26 24.04
CA LEU A 79 -26.29 22.35 24.39
C LEU A 79 -26.97 20.98 24.42
N GLY A 80 -26.66 20.12 23.44
CA GLY A 80 -27.17 18.75 23.40
C GLY A 80 -26.74 17.93 24.61
N ILE A 81 -25.46 18.01 24.99
CA ILE A 81 -24.93 17.27 26.16
C ILE A 81 -25.49 17.83 27.47
N ALA A 82 -25.56 19.16 27.62
CA ALA A 82 -26.17 19.78 28.79
C ALA A 82 -27.64 19.38 28.92
N GLY A 83 -28.37 19.31 27.81
CA GLY A 83 -29.75 18.83 27.78
C GLY A 83 -29.90 17.35 28.16
N ASP A 84 -28.98 16.49 27.71
CA ASP A 84 -28.94 15.08 28.16
C ASP A 84 -28.71 15.00 29.68
N VAL A 85 -27.74 15.75 30.23
CA VAL A 85 -27.46 15.79 31.68
C VAL A 85 -28.68 16.28 32.47
N VAL A 86 -29.36 17.32 32.00
CA VAL A 86 -30.58 17.85 32.63
C VAL A 86 -31.70 16.81 32.61
N ALA A 87 -31.95 16.16 31.47
CA ALA A 87 -33.00 15.17 31.35
C ALA A 87 -32.74 13.92 32.21
N SER A 88 -31.51 13.41 32.21
CA SER A 88 -31.11 12.26 33.03
C SER A 88 -31.15 12.59 34.52
N SER A 89 -30.74 13.80 34.92
CA SER A 89 -30.85 14.25 36.32
C SER A 89 -32.30 14.40 36.77
N LEU A 90 -33.16 14.95 35.90
CA LEU A 90 -34.59 15.02 36.15
C LEU A 90 -35.21 13.62 36.30
N ALA A 91 -34.78 12.65 35.49
CA ALA A 91 -35.22 11.27 35.61
C ALA A 91 -34.84 10.65 36.96
N VAL A 92 -33.61 10.87 37.44
CA VAL A 92 -33.19 10.39 38.78
C VAL A 92 -34.03 11.01 39.88
N VAL A 93 -34.21 12.33 39.87
CA VAL A 93 -35.01 13.04 40.89
C VAL A 93 -36.45 12.55 40.92
N LEU A 94 -37.05 12.32 39.75
CA LEU A 94 -38.46 11.95 39.66
C LEU A 94 -38.72 10.45 39.85
N LEU A 95 -37.72 9.58 39.74
CA LEU A 95 -37.96 8.13 39.72
C LEU A 95 -37.19 7.36 40.80
N ALA A 96 -36.22 7.96 41.50
CA ALA A 96 -35.40 7.25 42.49
C ALA A 96 -36.21 6.63 43.64
N ASP A 97 -37.31 7.27 44.06
CA ASP A 97 -38.23 6.77 45.09
C ASP A 97 -39.07 5.56 44.64
N ARG A 98 -39.13 5.29 43.34
CA ARG A 98 -39.98 4.23 42.75
C ARG A 98 -39.20 3.15 42.02
N ALA A 99 -38.00 3.44 41.55
CA ALA A 99 -37.18 2.54 40.75
C ALA A 99 -35.72 2.57 41.19
N ALA A 100 -35.24 1.45 41.74
CA ALA A 100 -33.84 1.29 42.16
C ALA A 100 -32.81 1.46 41.03
N LEU A 101 -33.25 1.31 39.77
CA LEU A 101 -32.43 1.51 38.57
C LEU A 101 -32.48 2.94 38.01
N ALA A 102 -33.18 3.88 38.64
CA ALA A 102 -33.26 5.28 38.18
C ALA A 102 -31.86 5.92 37.95
N PRO A 103 -30.82 5.67 38.78
CA PRO A 103 -29.48 6.20 38.54
C PRO A 103 -28.84 5.75 37.22
N ALA A 104 -29.31 4.65 36.61
CA ALA A 104 -28.83 4.20 35.30
C ALA A 104 -29.14 5.22 34.18
N ALA A 105 -30.11 6.13 34.36
CA ALA A 105 -30.39 7.20 33.41
C ALA A 105 -29.19 8.13 33.20
N LEU A 106 -28.30 8.26 34.19
CA LEU A 106 -27.06 9.03 34.10
C LEU A 106 -25.99 8.35 33.22
N LEU A 107 -26.19 7.11 32.76
CA LEU A 107 -25.31 6.53 31.74
C LEU A 107 -25.57 7.12 30.35
N TRP A 108 -26.74 7.71 30.12
CA TRP A 108 -27.13 8.24 28.83
C TRP A 108 -26.22 9.38 28.33
N PRO A 109 -25.91 10.41 29.14
CA PRO A 109 -25.03 11.50 28.70
C PRO A 109 -23.57 11.04 28.53
N ILE A 110 -23.14 9.99 29.23
CA ILE A 110 -21.84 9.32 29.00
C ILE A 110 -21.83 8.58 27.67
N PHE A 111 -22.93 7.90 27.31
CA PHE A 111 -23.03 7.20 26.04
C PHE A 111 -23.10 8.18 24.86
N SER A 112 -24.03 9.13 24.90
CA SER A 112 -24.24 10.14 23.85
C SER A 112 -23.02 11.07 23.72
N GLY A 113 -22.43 11.46 24.85
CA GLY A 113 -21.21 12.25 24.92
C GLY A 113 -20.02 11.48 24.38
N GLY A 114 -19.90 10.18 24.67
CA GLY A 114 -18.78 9.36 24.18
C GLY A 114 -18.67 9.34 22.66
N LEU A 115 -19.80 9.26 21.94
CA LEU A 115 -19.82 9.25 20.48
C LEU A 115 -19.13 10.49 19.87
N VAL A 116 -19.08 11.59 20.61
CA VAL A 116 -18.73 12.91 20.08
C VAL A 116 -17.54 13.58 20.77
N LEU A 117 -17.40 13.40 22.08
CA LEU A 117 -16.37 14.02 22.90
C LEU A 117 -15.05 13.24 22.85
N GLY A 118 -13.99 13.88 23.34
CA GLY A 118 -12.75 13.20 23.72
C GLY A 118 -12.83 12.73 25.17
N GLU A 119 -11.98 11.77 25.52
CA GLU A 119 -11.87 11.19 26.87
C GLU A 119 -11.87 12.21 28.03
N PRO A 120 -11.07 13.30 28.02
CA PRO A 120 -11.07 14.24 29.15
C PRO A 120 -12.39 14.99 29.32
N ALA A 121 -13.08 15.31 28.22
CA ALA A 121 -14.38 15.96 28.26
C ALA A 121 -15.48 14.98 28.72
N LEU A 122 -15.35 13.70 28.38
CA LEU A 122 -16.28 12.66 28.82
C LEU A 122 -16.16 12.39 30.33
N LEU A 123 -14.93 12.34 30.85
CA LEU A 123 -14.68 12.24 32.29
C LEU A 123 -15.23 13.45 33.06
N PHE A 124 -15.15 14.65 32.47
CA PHE A 124 -15.76 15.84 33.04
C PHE A 124 -17.29 15.72 33.12
N VAL A 125 -17.95 15.21 32.08
CA VAL A 125 -19.40 14.94 32.10
C VAL A 125 -19.76 13.96 33.20
N ALA A 126 -19.03 12.84 33.31
CA ALA A 126 -19.27 11.86 34.37
C ALA A 126 -19.05 12.45 35.77
N PHE A 127 -18.05 13.30 35.95
CA PHE A 127 -17.83 14.00 37.22
C PHE A 127 -19.00 14.92 37.59
N VAL A 128 -19.55 15.65 36.62
CA VAL A 128 -20.75 16.48 36.81
C VAL A 128 -21.95 15.61 37.22
N GLU A 129 -22.13 14.45 36.59
CA GLU A 129 -23.21 13.52 36.95
C GLU A 129 -23.04 12.91 38.34
N VAL A 130 -21.82 12.59 38.74
CA VAL A 130 -21.51 12.13 40.11
C VAL A 130 -21.87 13.20 41.14
N LEU A 131 -21.54 14.48 40.87
CA LEU A 131 -21.92 15.58 41.75
C LEU A 131 -23.44 15.75 41.82
N LEU A 132 -24.15 15.63 40.69
CA LEU A 132 -25.61 15.70 40.64
C LEU A 132 -26.23 14.53 41.40
N LEU A 133 -25.74 13.30 41.20
CA LEU A 133 -26.19 12.13 41.95
C LEU A 133 -25.99 12.31 43.46
N GLY A 134 -24.82 12.80 43.89
CA GLY A 134 -24.55 13.12 45.29
C GLY A 134 -25.50 14.18 45.85
N GLY A 135 -25.75 15.26 45.10
CA GLY A 135 -26.74 16.28 45.45
C GLY A 135 -28.16 15.71 45.59
N THR A 136 -28.58 14.85 44.67
CA THR A 136 -29.90 14.21 44.72
C THR A 136 -30.05 13.24 45.90
N ALA A 137 -29.01 12.48 46.23
CA ALA A 137 -29.01 11.59 47.40
C ALA A 137 -29.21 12.38 48.72
N ILE A 138 -28.59 13.56 48.83
CA ILE A 138 -28.73 14.45 49.98
C ILE A 138 -30.16 15.04 50.06
N VAL A 139 -30.70 15.49 48.93
CA VAL A 139 -32.02 16.15 48.86
C VAL A 139 -33.18 15.17 49.08
N LEU A 140 -33.10 13.97 48.53
CA LEU A 140 -34.18 12.96 48.63
C LEU A 140 -34.14 12.17 49.95
N GLY A 141 -33.03 12.22 50.68
CA GLY A 141 -32.86 11.52 51.96
C GLY A 141 -32.57 10.01 51.81
N PRO A 142 -32.17 9.34 52.91
CA PRO A 142 -31.61 7.99 52.88
C PRO A 142 -32.59 6.88 52.46
N GLY A 143 -33.90 7.16 52.42
CA GLY A 143 -34.92 6.18 52.05
C GLY A 143 -35.12 5.97 50.55
N ALA A 144 -34.81 6.97 49.71
CA ALA A 144 -35.03 6.90 48.25
C ALA A 144 -33.73 6.57 47.47
N LEU A 145 -32.59 7.08 47.93
CA LEU A 145 -31.28 6.76 47.34
C LEU A 145 -30.22 6.69 48.46
N PRO A 146 -29.97 5.50 49.03
CA PRO A 146 -28.95 5.32 50.06
C PRO A 146 -27.57 5.74 49.58
N LEU A 147 -26.78 6.32 50.48
CA LEU A 147 -25.47 6.90 50.16
C LEU A 147 -24.48 5.84 49.62
N GLU A 148 -24.56 4.60 50.13
CA GLU A 148 -23.78 3.46 49.63
C GLU A 148 -24.10 3.12 48.17
N GLN A 149 -25.38 3.16 47.79
CA GLN A 149 -25.81 2.93 46.40
C GLN A 149 -25.37 4.08 45.49
N ALA A 150 -25.47 5.32 45.96
CA ALA A 150 -25.00 6.49 45.22
C ALA A 150 -23.48 6.42 44.94
N VAL A 151 -22.68 5.95 45.90
CA VAL A 151 -21.23 5.73 45.71
C VAL A 151 -20.96 4.60 44.70
N GLY A 152 -21.71 3.50 44.76
CA GLY A 152 -21.60 2.41 43.79
C GLY A 152 -21.90 2.85 42.36
N TRP A 153 -22.97 3.61 42.17
CA TRP A 153 -23.32 4.21 40.88
C TRP A 153 -22.30 5.26 40.42
N ALA A 154 -21.79 6.09 41.34
CA ALA A 154 -20.75 7.07 41.01
C ALA A 154 -19.48 6.41 40.47
N LEU A 155 -19.04 5.31 41.09
CA LEU A 155 -17.91 4.53 40.59
C LEU A 155 -18.21 3.95 39.20
N LEU A 156 -19.41 3.41 38.99
CA LEU A 156 -19.83 2.83 37.73
C LEU A 156 -19.86 3.89 36.60
N LEU A 157 -20.33 5.10 36.87
CA LEU A 157 -20.34 6.22 35.91
C LEU A 157 -18.91 6.58 35.47
N LEU A 158 -17.96 6.70 36.41
CA LEU A 158 -16.57 7.01 36.09
C LEU A 158 -15.89 5.90 35.28
N VAL A 159 -16.13 4.62 35.65
CA VAL A 159 -15.60 3.46 34.91
C VAL A 159 -16.20 3.39 33.51
N ALA A 160 -17.52 3.61 33.37
CA ALA A 160 -18.20 3.63 32.08
C ALA A 160 -17.66 4.75 31.17
N ALA A 161 -17.41 5.93 31.72
CA ALA A 161 -16.82 7.04 30.98
C ALA A 161 -15.39 6.75 30.51
N ALA A 162 -14.54 6.20 31.38
CA ALA A 162 -13.19 5.80 31.00
C ALA A 162 -13.20 4.70 29.91
N ALA A 163 -14.03 3.66 30.10
CA ALA A 163 -14.14 2.56 29.14
C ALA A 163 -14.68 3.02 27.78
N ASN A 164 -15.72 3.84 27.77
CA ASN A 164 -16.31 4.36 26.53
C ASN A 164 -15.36 5.34 25.81
N GLY A 165 -14.68 6.21 26.57
CA GLY A 165 -13.66 7.11 26.05
C GLY A 165 -12.51 6.37 25.37
N GLU A 166 -12.00 5.32 26.00
CA GLU A 166 -10.92 4.50 25.45
C GLU A 166 -11.36 3.71 24.22
N LEU A 167 -12.56 3.12 24.24
CA LEU A 167 -13.12 2.37 23.10
C LEU A 167 -13.25 3.26 21.87
N ILE A 168 -13.80 4.46 22.05
CA ILE A 168 -14.02 5.40 20.94
C ILE A 168 -12.70 6.01 20.45
N ARG A 169 -11.75 6.25 21.36
CA ARG A 169 -10.39 6.65 20.99
C ARG A 169 -9.73 5.62 20.07
N ARG A 170 -9.81 4.33 20.42
CA ARG A 170 -9.30 3.22 19.60
C ARG A 170 -10.05 3.10 18.28
N PHE A 171 -11.37 3.20 18.30
CA PHE A 171 -12.19 3.17 17.10
C PHE A 171 -11.82 4.30 16.12
N ARG A 172 -11.73 5.54 16.58
CA ARG A 172 -11.33 6.69 15.73
C ARG A 172 -9.90 6.54 15.21
N ALA A 173 -8.98 6.03 16.02
CA ALA A 173 -7.62 5.76 15.57
C ALA A 173 -7.58 4.70 14.45
N ALA A 174 -8.31 3.59 14.61
CA ALA A 174 -8.44 2.56 13.60
C ALA A 174 -9.08 3.11 12.31
N GLN A 175 -10.20 3.83 12.44
CA GLN A 175 -10.91 4.44 11.31
C GLN A 175 -10.03 5.40 10.52
N ARG A 176 -9.24 6.26 11.18
CA ARG A 176 -8.31 7.18 10.49
C ARG A 176 -7.26 6.41 9.68
N VAL A 177 -6.72 5.32 10.24
CA VAL A 177 -5.75 4.48 9.51
C VAL A 177 -6.40 3.82 8.29
N THR A 178 -7.67 3.44 8.37
CA THR A 178 -8.46 2.93 7.24
C THR A 178 -8.71 4.00 6.18
N GLU A 179 -9.17 5.20 6.58
CA GLU A 179 -9.44 6.32 5.68
C GLU A 179 -8.18 6.77 4.94
N VAL A 180 -7.07 6.94 5.65
CA VAL A 180 -5.77 7.27 5.06
C VAL A 180 -5.33 6.13 4.13
N GLY A 181 -5.49 4.87 4.53
CA GLY A 181 -5.17 3.72 3.68
C GLY A 181 -5.92 3.75 2.34
N PHE A 182 -7.23 4.01 2.36
CA PHE A 182 -8.03 4.12 1.14
C PHE A 182 -7.65 5.33 0.27
N ALA A 183 -7.38 6.49 0.89
CA ALA A 183 -6.93 7.66 0.15
C ALA A 183 -5.61 7.38 -0.58
N ARG A 184 -4.63 6.75 0.09
CA ARG A 184 -3.34 6.39 -0.50
C ARG A 184 -3.45 5.29 -1.55
N ALA A 185 -4.33 4.32 -1.34
CA ALA A 185 -4.65 3.33 -2.36
C ALA A 185 -5.21 3.96 -3.65
N ALA A 186 -6.04 5.01 -3.52
CA ALA A 186 -6.55 5.76 -4.66
C ALA A 186 -5.44 6.57 -5.37
N ASP A 187 -4.55 7.22 -4.61
CA ASP A 187 -3.40 7.95 -5.17
C ASP A 187 -2.51 7.03 -6.05
N LEU A 188 -2.32 5.76 -5.63
CA LEU A 188 -1.55 4.73 -6.36
C LEU A 188 -2.17 4.31 -7.71
N VAL A 189 -3.41 4.70 -8.01
CA VAL A 189 -4.00 4.45 -9.33
C VAL A 189 -3.39 5.37 -10.38
N HIS A 190 -2.99 6.58 -9.99
CA HIS A 190 -2.52 7.63 -10.90
C HIS A 190 -0.99 7.70 -11.06
N THR A 191 -0.25 6.84 -10.38
CA THR A 191 1.22 6.79 -10.46
C THR A 191 1.68 6.25 -11.82
N LEU A 192 2.67 6.91 -12.42
CA LEU A 192 3.22 6.55 -13.74
C LEU A 192 4.64 5.99 -13.64
N THR A 193 5.36 6.30 -12.58
CA THR A 193 6.72 5.83 -12.32
C THR A 193 6.81 5.10 -10.98
N ALA A 194 7.88 4.33 -10.80
CA ALA A 194 8.12 3.63 -9.54
C ALA A 194 8.51 4.61 -8.41
N ASP A 195 9.08 5.77 -8.76
CA ASP A 195 9.34 6.85 -7.81
C ASP A 195 8.03 7.46 -7.32
N ASP A 196 7.04 7.68 -8.19
CA ASP A 196 5.71 8.16 -7.77
C ASP A 196 5.04 7.18 -6.78
N VAL A 197 5.21 5.87 -7.00
CA VAL A 197 4.72 4.84 -6.07
C VAL A 197 5.42 4.97 -4.71
N ALA A 198 6.74 5.21 -4.71
CA ALA A 198 7.49 5.40 -3.47
C ALA A 198 7.11 6.70 -2.75
N ASP A 199 6.82 7.78 -3.47
CA ASP A 199 6.38 9.07 -2.93
C ASP A 199 5.04 8.97 -2.21
N VAL A 200 4.14 8.09 -2.65
CA VAL A 200 2.88 7.82 -1.95
C VAL A 200 3.09 6.86 -0.78
N LEU A 201 3.89 5.81 -0.99
CA LEU A 201 3.99 4.70 -0.05
C LEU A 201 4.88 5.00 1.14
N PHE A 202 6.00 5.69 0.96
CA PHE A 202 6.93 6.01 2.05
C PHE A 202 6.31 6.88 3.14
N PRO A 203 5.58 7.98 2.85
CA PRO A 203 4.89 8.76 3.87
C PRO A 203 3.82 7.96 4.60
N PHE A 204 3.07 7.11 3.88
CA PHE A 204 2.04 6.28 4.46
C PHE A 204 2.61 5.28 5.47
N VAL A 205 3.63 4.51 5.07
CA VAL A 205 4.27 3.53 5.96
C VAL A 205 4.94 4.24 7.15
N ALA A 206 5.54 5.42 6.91
CA ALA A 206 6.09 6.25 7.98
C ALA A 206 5.04 6.67 9.02
N GLU A 207 3.85 7.06 8.57
CA GLU A 207 2.74 7.47 9.43
C GLU A 207 2.19 6.27 10.24
N VAL A 208 1.93 5.15 9.58
CA VAL A 208 1.37 3.95 10.22
C VAL A 208 2.34 3.33 11.22
N ILE A 209 3.61 3.20 10.85
CA ILE A 209 4.64 2.65 11.75
C ILE A 209 5.08 3.70 12.79
N GLY A 210 4.93 5.00 12.50
CA GLY A 210 5.33 6.10 13.38
C GLY A 210 6.84 6.35 13.37
N VAL A 211 7.47 6.21 12.20
CA VAL A 211 8.91 6.42 11.99
C VAL A 211 9.12 7.63 11.10
N GLY A 212 9.49 8.76 11.71
CA GLY A 212 9.95 9.95 11.00
C GLY A 212 11.45 9.87 10.69
N ALA A 213 11.84 10.27 9.47
CA ALA A 213 13.23 10.41 9.04
C ALA A 213 14.13 9.17 9.19
N THR A 214 13.61 7.98 8.87
CA THR A 214 14.41 6.74 8.80
C THR A 214 14.58 6.27 7.36
N PRO A 215 15.64 5.50 7.04
CA PRO A 215 15.86 4.92 5.73
C PRO A 215 14.68 4.06 5.27
N ARG A 216 14.27 4.26 4.02
CA ARG A 216 13.22 3.48 3.35
C ARG A 216 13.68 3.09 1.96
N LEU A 217 13.34 1.88 1.57
CA LEU A 217 13.70 1.29 0.30
C LEU A 217 12.47 0.67 -0.33
N LEU A 218 12.26 0.96 -1.60
CA LEU A 218 11.38 0.20 -2.47
C LEU A 218 12.26 -0.72 -3.30
N LEU A 219 12.16 -2.00 -2.99
CA LEU A 219 12.83 -3.08 -3.71
C LEU A 219 11.85 -3.68 -4.71
N ARG A 220 12.37 -4.05 -5.87
CA ARG A 220 11.58 -4.71 -6.90
C ARG A 220 12.27 -5.98 -7.34
N GLU A 221 11.49 -7.02 -7.56
CA GLU A 221 12.00 -8.28 -8.08
C GLU A 221 12.35 -8.10 -9.56
N ALA A 222 13.60 -8.38 -9.92
CA ALA A 222 14.07 -8.34 -11.30
C ALA A 222 13.39 -9.45 -12.12
N ASP A 223 13.35 -9.30 -13.45
CA ASP A 223 12.62 -10.18 -14.39
C ASP A 223 12.97 -11.68 -14.24
N THR A 224 14.11 -12.02 -13.66
CA THR A 224 14.56 -13.40 -13.41
C THR A 224 14.10 -14.00 -12.07
N GLY A 225 13.41 -13.25 -11.20
CA GLY A 225 12.93 -13.73 -9.90
C GLY A 225 14.03 -14.04 -8.87
N GLN A 226 15.28 -13.68 -9.16
CA GLN A 226 16.46 -14.06 -8.36
C GLN A 226 17.16 -12.86 -7.70
N ARG A 227 16.78 -11.63 -8.05
CA ARG A 227 17.43 -10.42 -7.54
C ARG A 227 16.41 -9.35 -7.20
N LEU A 228 16.67 -8.64 -6.11
CA LEU A 228 15.96 -7.42 -5.74
C LEU A 228 16.80 -6.20 -6.13
N ASP A 229 16.21 -5.33 -6.94
CA ASP A 229 16.78 -4.05 -7.32
C ASP A 229 16.15 -2.92 -6.50
N VAL A 230 16.99 -2.00 -6.04
CA VAL A 230 16.49 -0.78 -5.38
C VAL A 230 15.98 0.16 -6.45
N VAL A 231 14.68 0.43 -6.43
CA VAL A 231 14.05 1.30 -7.43
C VAL A 231 13.85 2.71 -6.90
N ALA A 232 13.58 2.84 -5.61
CA ALA A 232 13.46 4.14 -4.95
C ALA A 232 13.93 4.07 -3.51
N HIS A 233 14.42 5.21 -2.99
CA HIS A 233 14.90 5.30 -1.61
C HIS A 233 14.64 6.66 -0.98
N ALA A 234 14.47 6.68 0.34
CA ALA A 234 14.38 7.91 1.13
C ALA A 234 15.30 7.85 2.35
N HIS A 235 15.84 9.01 2.73
CA HIS A 235 16.71 9.19 3.90
C HIS A 235 17.97 8.30 3.92
N LEU A 236 18.53 8.01 2.75
CA LEU A 236 19.88 7.45 2.61
C LEU A 236 20.90 8.56 2.36
N GLY A 237 22.10 8.42 2.91
CA GLY A 237 23.21 9.35 2.72
C GLY A 237 23.88 9.21 1.35
N ALA A 238 23.74 8.05 0.70
CA ALA A 238 24.19 7.79 -0.66
C ALA A 238 23.20 6.84 -1.37
N SER A 239 23.09 6.97 -2.69
CA SER A 239 22.28 6.03 -3.47
C SER A 239 22.92 4.64 -3.39
N PRO A 240 22.13 3.59 -3.08
CA PRO A 240 22.68 2.25 -2.93
C PRO A 240 23.30 1.77 -4.24
N ALA A 241 24.43 1.06 -4.14
CA ALA A 241 25.06 0.45 -5.31
C ALA A 241 24.06 -0.50 -6.00
N ALA A 242 24.07 -0.53 -7.34
CA ALA A 242 23.06 -1.23 -8.13
C ALA A 242 22.91 -2.71 -7.73
N GLY A 243 21.75 -3.02 -7.13
CA GLY A 243 21.24 -4.35 -6.78
C GLY A 243 21.93 -5.04 -5.60
N ALA A 244 21.19 -5.96 -4.97
CA ALA A 244 21.68 -6.70 -3.79
C ALA A 244 22.97 -7.50 -4.09
N LYS A 245 23.92 -7.51 -3.14
CA LYS A 245 25.18 -8.28 -3.21
C LYS A 245 24.94 -9.80 -3.14
N ARG A 246 23.75 -10.22 -2.71
CA ARG A 246 23.33 -11.61 -2.55
C ARG A 246 22.00 -11.84 -3.29
N THR A 247 21.85 -13.00 -3.91
CA THR A 247 20.57 -13.49 -4.46
C THR A 247 19.55 -13.55 -3.33
N LEU A 248 18.66 -12.57 -3.29
CA LEU A 248 17.54 -12.48 -2.37
C LEU A 248 16.29 -12.45 -3.22
N THR A 249 15.39 -13.40 -3.00
CA THR A 249 14.11 -13.42 -3.68
C THR A 249 13.07 -12.63 -2.88
N GLY A 250 12.04 -12.15 -3.56
CA GLY A 250 10.88 -11.55 -2.90
C GLY A 250 10.24 -12.51 -1.89
N ARG A 251 10.30 -13.82 -2.17
CA ARG A 251 9.78 -14.88 -1.30
C ARG A 251 10.56 -15.06 0.00
N ASP A 252 11.89 -14.96 -0.01
CA ASP A 252 12.71 -15.14 1.19
C ASP A 252 12.40 -14.07 2.24
N LEU A 253 12.17 -12.84 1.80
CA LEU A 253 11.77 -11.72 2.64
C LEU A 253 10.26 -11.68 2.92
N ALA A 254 9.43 -12.25 2.04
CA ALA A 254 7.98 -12.35 2.26
C ALA A 254 7.60 -13.41 3.31
N GLN A 255 8.47 -14.39 3.62
CA GLN A 255 8.24 -15.29 4.76
C GLN A 255 8.18 -14.53 6.09
N ASP A 256 8.81 -13.37 6.16
CA ASP A 256 8.83 -12.48 7.33
C ASP A 256 7.74 -11.37 7.26
N GLN A 257 6.61 -11.63 6.59
CA GLN A 257 5.50 -10.68 6.43
C GLN A 257 5.08 -9.99 7.74
N GLY A 258 5.23 -8.67 7.79
CA GLY A 258 4.80 -7.88 8.94
C GLY A 258 5.62 -8.13 10.21
N VAL A 259 6.79 -8.78 10.09
CA VAL A 259 7.69 -9.09 11.20
C VAL A 259 8.85 -8.11 11.21
N TRP A 260 9.25 -7.70 12.42
CA TRP A 260 10.42 -6.89 12.65
C TRP A 260 11.68 -7.77 12.68
N PHE A 261 12.64 -7.50 11.80
CA PHE A 261 13.93 -8.20 11.74
C PHE A 261 15.08 -7.28 12.15
N GLU A 262 16.26 -7.88 12.32
CA GLU A 262 17.49 -7.15 12.65
C GLU A 262 17.98 -6.34 11.43
N GLY A 263 18.06 -5.01 11.58
CA GLY A 263 18.47 -4.12 10.49
C GLY A 263 19.88 -4.41 9.96
N GLY A 264 20.79 -4.86 10.83
CA GLY A 264 22.15 -5.26 10.44
C GLY A 264 22.25 -6.53 9.59
N ARG A 265 21.25 -7.42 9.63
CA ARG A 265 21.16 -8.56 8.69
C ARG A 265 20.80 -8.05 7.29
N LEU A 266 19.76 -7.22 7.21
CA LEU A 266 19.30 -6.66 5.94
C LEU A 266 20.34 -5.71 5.30
N ALA A 267 21.04 -4.92 6.10
CA ALA A 267 22.13 -4.06 5.62
C ALA A 267 23.22 -4.87 4.90
N ARG A 268 23.58 -6.05 5.43
CA ARG A 268 24.56 -6.95 4.80
C ARG A 268 24.02 -7.59 3.53
N ASP A 269 22.78 -8.04 3.58
CA ASP A 269 22.10 -8.75 2.49
C ASP A 269 21.85 -7.84 1.27
N LEU A 270 21.43 -6.59 1.50
CA LEU A 270 21.23 -5.57 0.46
C LEU A 270 22.50 -4.77 0.12
N GLY A 271 23.52 -4.80 0.98
CA GLY A 271 24.74 -4.00 0.82
C GLY A 271 24.53 -2.50 1.06
N VAL A 272 23.61 -2.13 1.97
CA VAL A 272 23.27 -0.73 2.30
C VAL A 272 23.68 -0.42 3.73
N ASP A 273 24.85 0.19 3.90
CA ASP A 273 25.48 0.42 5.23
C ASP A 273 24.65 1.35 6.13
N ASP A 274 23.87 2.27 5.55
CA ASP A 274 23.00 3.17 6.31
C ASP A 274 21.89 2.42 7.08
N LEU A 275 21.46 1.25 6.59
CA LEU A 275 20.50 0.39 7.31
C LEU A 275 21.11 -0.22 8.57
N ALA A 276 22.43 -0.46 8.59
CA ALA A 276 23.12 -1.09 9.71
C ALA A 276 23.09 -0.23 10.99
N ARG A 277 22.88 1.08 10.83
CA ARG A 277 22.73 2.03 11.94
C ARG A 277 21.43 1.87 12.71
N TYR A 278 20.47 1.10 12.17
CA TYR A 278 19.17 0.88 12.78
C TYR A 278 19.06 -0.57 13.28
N PRO A 279 18.69 -0.77 14.56
CA PRO A 279 18.63 -2.11 15.15
C PRO A 279 17.48 -2.95 14.58
N ARG A 280 16.41 -2.30 14.10
CA ARG A 280 15.20 -2.97 13.63
C ARG A 280 14.85 -2.52 12.22
N ALA A 281 14.30 -3.42 11.44
CA ALA A 281 13.71 -3.11 10.15
C ALA A 281 12.41 -3.90 9.97
N PHE A 282 11.52 -3.34 9.16
CA PHE A 282 10.19 -3.85 8.86
C PHE A 282 10.08 -4.02 7.34
N ALA A 283 9.56 -5.16 6.89
CA ALA A 283 9.34 -5.44 5.48
C ALA A 283 7.86 -5.72 5.23
N GLN A 284 7.35 -5.08 4.19
CA GLN A 284 6.02 -5.34 3.65
C GLN A 284 6.20 -5.79 2.20
N PRO A 285 5.91 -7.06 1.88
CA PRO A 285 5.89 -7.48 0.48
C PRO A 285 4.71 -6.85 -0.25
N LEU A 286 4.95 -6.56 -1.51
CA LEU A 286 3.99 -6.04 -2.48
C LEU A 286 3.55 -7.21 -3.35
N THR A 287 2.34 -7.72 -3.11
CA THR A 287 1.80 -8.86 -3.85
C THR A 287 0.62 -8.44 -4.70
N ASP A 288 0.61 -8.84 -5.98
CA ASP A 288 -0.45 -8.52 -6.94
C ASP A 288 -1.52 -9.63 -7.06
N GLY A 289 -1.43 -10.67 -6.22
CA GLY A 289 -2.32 -11.84 -6.23
C GLY A 289 -1.75 -13.04 -7.00
N HIS A 290 -0.76 -12.83 -7.88
CA HIS A 290 -0.07 -13.89 -8.61
C HIS A 290 1.34 -14.15 -8.05
N GLY A 291 2.00 -13.11 -7.56
CA GLY A 291 3.33 -13.22 -6.99
C GLY A 291 3.72 -12.03 -6.13
N VAL A 292 4.97 -12.03 -5.67
CA VAL A 292 5.59 -10.85 -5.08
C VAL A 292 6.16 -10.04 -6.24
N VAL A 293 5.79 -8.77 -6.34
CA VAL A 293 6.30 -7.85 -7.38
C VAL A 293 7.46 -7.03 -6.82
N GLY A 294 7.46 -6.80 -5.51
CA GLY A 294 8.48 -6.04 -4.82
C GLY A 294 8.30 -6.10 -3.31
N ILE A 295 9.18 -5.41 -2.59
CA ILE A 295 9.16 -5.32 -1.13
C ILE A 295 9.47 -3.89 -0.72
N VAL A 296 8.72 -3.39 0.25
CA VAL A 296 9.04 -2.14 0.93
C VAL A 296 9.72 -2.46 2.23
N VAL A 297 10.89 -1.85 2.43
CA VAL A 297 11.65 -1.94 3.67
C VAL A 297 11.67 -0.58 4.35
N VAL A 298 11.41 -0.58 5.66
CA VAL A 298 11.56 0.58 6.53
C VAL A 298 12.42 0.24 7.74
N SER A 299 13.47 1.04 7.96
CA SER A 299 14.30 0.93 9.16
C SER A 299 13.68 1.68 10.34
N ALA A 300 13.88 1.19 11.55
CA ALA A 300 13.43 1.84 12.77
C ALA A 300 14.39 1.66 13.95
N ILE A 301 14.37 2.64 14.85
CA ILE A 301 15.14 2.59 16.11
C ILE A 301 14.42 1.73 17.15
N ARG A 302 13.09 1.70 17.12
CA ARG A 302 12.25 0.96 18.08
C ARG A 302 11.24 0.09 17.35
N HIS A 303 11.01 -1.10 17.90
CA HIS A 303 9.90 -1.94 17.51
C HIS A 303 8.59 -1.31 17.99
N ARG A 304 7.56 -1.33 17.13
CA ARG A 304 6.18 -0.95 17.47
C ARG A 304 5.24 -2.10 17.17
N HIS A 305 4.37 -2.43 18.11
CA HIS A 305 3.27 -3.35 17.85
C HIS A 305 2.25 -2.67 16.93
N LEU A 306 2.05 -3.25 15.76
CA LEU A 306 1.02 -2.82 14.82
C LEU A 306 -0.31 -3.46 15.25
N GLY A 307 -1.36 -2.64 15.34
CA GLY A 307 -2.72 -3.14 15.52
C GLY A 307 -3.21 -3.87 14.27
N GLU A 308 -4.25 -4.69 14.41
CA GLU A 308 -4.79 -5.49 13.30
C GLU A 308 -5.25 -4.61 12.12
N GLU A 309 -5.95 -3.50 12.39
CA GLU A 309 -6.41 -2.59 11.33
C GLU A 309 -5.24 -1.89 10.61
N ALA A 310 -4.16 -1.56 11.34
CA ALA A 310 -2.96 -1.02 10.73
C ALA A 310 -2.28 -2.04 9.81
N ARG A 311 -2.22 -3.31 10.22
CA ARG A 311 -1.69 -4.39 9.38
C ARG A 311 -2.54 -4.59 8.13
N ARG A 312 -3.87 -4.68 8.27
CA ARG A 312 -4.80 -4.80 7.13
C ARG A 312 -4.77 -3.58 6.20
N SER A 313 -4.55 -2.38 6.74
CA SER A 313 -4.37 -1.17 5.92
C SER A 313 -3.06 -1.20 5.12
N LEU A 314 -1.95 -1.62 5.75
CA LEU A 314 -0.67 -1.85 5.07
C LEU A 314 -0.78 -2.90 3.97
N GLU A 315 -1.41 -4.04 4.24
CA GLU A 315 -1.66 -5.11 3.25
C GLU A 315 -2.46 -4.59 2.05
N ARG A 316 -3.53 -3.82 2.28
CA ARG A 316 -4.34 -3.20 1.21
C ARG A 316 -3.52 -2.25 0.34
N VAL A 317 -2.83 -1.29 0.96
CA VAL A 317 -2.02 -0.31 0.21
C VAL A 317 -0.88 -1.01 -0.52
N ALA A 318 -0.27 -2.03 0.08
CA ALA A 318 0.76 -2.85 -0.55
C ALA A 318 0.24 -3.57 -1.81
N ALA A 319 -0.98 -4.12 -1.78
CA ALA A 319 -1.59 -4.75 -2.96
C ALA A 319 -1.86 -3.74 -4.08
N HIS A 320 -2.34 -2.55 -3.74
CA HIS A 320 -2.53 -1.47 -4.73
C HIS A 320 -1.20 -0.99 -5.32
N ALA A 321 -0.15 -0.90 -4.51
CA ALA A 321 1.19 -0.54 -4.97
C ALA A 321 1.79 -1.63 -5.87
N ALA A 322 1.58 -2.91 -5.53
CA ALA A 322 1.98 -4.03 -6.38
C ALA A 322 1.30 -3.96 -7.76
N SER A 323 -0.02 -3.72 -7.78
CA SER A 323 -0.77 -3.53 -9.02
C SER A 323 -0.27 -2.33 -9.83
N ALA A 324 0.06 -1.22 -9.17
CA ALA A 324 0.63 -0.05 -9.84
C ALA A 324 1.98 -0.34 -10.50
N LEU A 325 2.90 -1.00 -9.78
CA LEU A 325 4.19 -1.41 -10.32
C LEU A 325 4.02 -2.37 -11.50
N ALA A 326 3.17 -3.38 -11.38
CA ALA A 326 2.89 -4.32 -12.47
C ALA A 326 2.33 -3.63 -13.74
N ARG A 327 1.45 -2.63 -13.58
CA ARG A 327 0.96 -1.82 -14.72
C ARG A 327 2.07 -1.01 -15.38
N ILE A 328 2.94 -0.40 -14.59
CA ILE A 328 4.10 0.35 -15.10
C ILE A 328 5.01 -0.57 -15.90
N ASP A 329 5.16 -1.82 -15.47
CA ASP A 329 6.00 -2.82 -16.12
C ASP A 329 5.45 -3.28 -17.44
N LEU A 330 4.15 -3.58 -17.46
CA LEU A 330 3.44 -3.90 -18.67
C LEU A 330 3.53 -2.74 -19.67
N ALA A 331 3.34 -1.49 -19.23
CA ALA A 331 3.45 -0.32 -20.09
C ALA A 331 4.86 -0.16 -20.67
N ARG A 332 5.91 -0.32 -19.85
CA ARG A 332 7.30 -0.29 -20.32
C ARG A 332 7.60 -1.42 -21.30
N MET A 333 7.11 -2.62 -21.03
CA MET A 333 7.29 -3.77 -21.92
C MET A 333 6.64 -3.52 -23.28
N VAL A 334 5.40 -3.03 -23.30
CA VAL A 334 4.68 -2.68 -24.53
C VAL A 334 5.41 -1.57 -25.30
N GLU A 335 5.91 -0.54 -24.63
CA GLU A 335 6.66 0.53 -25.30
C GLU A 335 7.97 0.02 -25.91
N ARG A 336 8.72 -0.82 -25.18
CA ARG A 336 9.93 -1.48 -25.71
C ARG A 336 9.60 -2.34 -26.93
N GLN A 337 8.53 -3.13 -26.87
CA GLN A 337 8.07 -3.95 -28.00
C GLN A 337 7.67 -3.07 -29.19
N ARG A 338 7.02 -1.94 -28.96
CA ARG A 338 6.63 -0.97 -30.00
C ARG A 338 7.85 -0.32 -30.65
N GLU A 339 8.83 0.11 -29.87
CA GLU A 339 10.10 0.63 -30.38
C GLU A 339 10.86 -0.41 -31.21
N ALA A 340 10.93 -1.65 -30.71
CA ALA A 340 11.54 -2.77 -31.43
C ALA A 340 10.83 -3.07 -32.76
N LEU A 341 9.49 -3.13 -32.77
CA LEU A 341 8.71 -3.35 -33.99
C LEU A 341 8.87 -2.22 -34.99
N THR A 342 8.99 -0.97 -34.54
CA THR A 342 9.20 0.19 -35.43
C THR A 342 10.49 0.05 -36.23
N VAL A 343 11.57 -0.43 -35.57
CA VAL A 343 12.85 -0.70 -36.25
C VAL A 343 12.71 -1.81 -37.29
N LEU A 344 11.91 -2.84 -37.00
CA LEU A 344 11.68 -3.96 -37.93
C LEU A 344 10.85 -3.56 -39.15
N LEU A 345 9.93 -2.62 -38.99
CA LEU A 345 9.02 -2.20 -40.06
C LEU A 345 9.63 -1.09 -40.95
N ASP A 346 10.49 -0.25 -40.39
CA ASP A 346 11.12 0.85 -41.12
C ASP A 346 12.43 0.44 -41.81
N THR A 347 12.32 -0.46 -42.80
CA THR A 347 13.46 -0.98 -43.59
C THR A 347 13.73 -0.21 -44.89
N ARG A 348 13.03 0.92 -45.09
CA ARG A 348 13.08 1.69 -46.34
C ARG A 348 14.38 2.47 -46.49
N ASP A 349 14.90 3.00 -45.38
CA ASP A 349 16.12 3.82 -45.34
C ASP A 349 17.39 3.02 -45.04
N VAL A 350 17.31 1.68 -45.06
CA VAL A 350 18.48 0.82 -44.81
C VAL A 350 19.44 0.90 -46.00
N PRO A 351 20.73 1.23 -45.77
CA PRO A 351 21.74 1.27 -46.83
C PRO A 351 21.85 -0.07 -47.58
N ARG A 352 22.20 -0.01 -48.87
CA ARG A 352 22.32 -1.21 -49.73
C ARG A 352 23.66 -1.94 -49.60
N ASP A 353 24.64 -1.34 -48.93
CA ASP A 353 25.95 -1.94 -48.72
C ASP A 353 25.96 -2.88 -47.51
N ASP A 354 26.77 -3.94 -47.57
CA ASP A 354 26.84 -4.96 -46.52
C ASP A 354 27.21 -4.37 -45.15
N ALA A 355 28.09 -3.35 -45.11
CA ALA A 355 28.52 -2.70 -43.88
C ALA A 355 27.41 -1.85 -43.25
N GLY A 356 26.60 -1.17 -44.07
CA GLY A 356 25.42 -0.43 -43.66
C GLY A 356 24.32 -1.36 -43.13
N ILE A 357 24.08 -2.50 -43.79
CA ILE A 357 23.14 -3.53 -43.31
C ILE A 357 23.62 -4.11 -41.98
N ALA A 358 24.90 -4.44 -41.85
CA ALA A 358 25.46 -4.95 -40.60
C ALA A 358 25.33 -3.94 -39.46
N ARG A 359 25.56 -2.64 -39.71
CA ARG A 359 25.37 -1.57 -38.72
C ARG A 359 23.92 -1.45 -38.29
N TRP A 360 22.99 -1.37 -39.24
CA TRP A 360 21.56 -1.33 -38.96
C TRP A 360 21.10 -2.56 -38.16
N ALA A 361 21.59 -3.75 -38.51
CA ALA A 361 21.29 -4.98 -37.80
C ALA A 361 21.72 -4.93 -36.32
N LEU A 362 22.95 -4.46 -36.05
CA LEU A 362 23.44 -4.33 -34.69
C LEU A 362 22.69 -3.24 -33.90
N ASP A 363 22.31 -2.15 -34.55
CA ASP A 363 21.47 -1.12 -33.94
C ASP A 363 20.07 -1.65 -33.59
N ALA A 364 19.49 -2.49 -34.44
CA ALA A 364 18.22 -3.15 -34.17
C ALA A 364 18.35 -4.16 -33.01
N VAL A 365 19.40 -4.99 -33.03
CA VAL A 365 19.73 -5.91 -31.93
C VAL A 365 19.89 -5.17 -30.61
N ARG A 366 20.54 -3.99 -30.62
CA ARG A 366 20.66 -3.13 -29.43
C ARG A 366 19.30 -2.76 -28.86
N ARG A 367 18.38 -2.29 -29.71
CA ARG A 367 17.07 -1.78 -29.29
C ARG A 367 16.17 -2.92 -28.82
N ILE A 368 16.28 -4.10 -29.42
CA ILE A 368 15.49 -5.28 -29.04
C ILE A 368 16.00 -5.87 -27.72
N SER A 369 17.29 -6.20 -27.64
CA SER A 369 17.84 -7.00 -26.52
C SER A 369 18.55 -6.18 -25.43
N GLY A 370 19.00 -4.96 -25.75
CA GLY A 370 19.86 -4.17 -24.86
C GLY A 370 21.24 -4.79 -24.59
N ALA A 371 21.60 -5.90 -25.26
CA ALA A 371 22.83 -6.64 -25.01
C ALA A 371 24.07 -5.77 -25.25
N GLY A 372 25.01 -5.83 -24.30
CA GLY A 372 26.25 -5.05 -24.33
C GLY A 372 27.24 -5.54 -25.39
N THR A 373 27.23 -6.85 -25.68
CA THR A 373 28.07 -7.46 -26.71
C THR A 373 27.21 -8.00 -27.85
N ARG A 374 27.51 -7.59 -29.07
CA ARG A 374 26.77 -8.03 -30.26
C ARG A 374 27.66 -8.07 -31.49
N ALA A 375 27.40 -9.01 -32.39
CA ALA A 375 28.17 -9.13 -33.61
C ALA A 375 27.36 -9.66 -34.79
N PHE A 376 27.79 -9.26 -35.98
CA PHE A 376 27.28 -9.68 -37.25
C PHE A 376 28.36 -10.53 -37.93
N VAL A 377 28.15 -11.83 -37.95
CA VAL A 377 29.12 -12.81 -38.45
C VAL A 377 28.58 -13.41 -39.73
N ARG A 378 29.39 -13.44 -40.79
CA ARG A 378 29.03 -14.05 -42.07
C ARG A 378 29.96 -15.21 -42.39
N ARG A 379 29.40 -16.28 -42.94
CA ARG A 379 30.14 -17.40 -43.49
C ARG A 379 30.41 -17.16 -44.98
N ARG A 380 31.67 -17.01 -45.37
CA ARG A 380 32.11 -16.89 -46.77
C ARG A 380 33.12 -17.99 -47.09
N ALA A 381 32.90 -18.72 -48.19
CA ALA A 381 33.77 -19.79 -48.66
C ALA A 381 34.15 -20.82 -47.56
N GLY A 382 33.21 -21.13 -46.65
CA GLY A 382 33.42 -22.07 -45.56
C GLY A 382 34.01 -21.48 -44.28
N GLN A 383 34.59 -20.27 -44.31
CA GLN A 383 35.15 -19.57 -43.16
C GLN A 383 34.17 -18.58 -42.53
N LEU A 384 34.23 -18.41 -41.22
CA LEU A 384 33.46 -17.39 -40.48
C LEU A 384 34.25 -16.08 -40.47
N LEU A 385 33.60 -14.99 -40.87
CA LEU A 385 34.15 -13.65 -40.87
C LEU A 385 33.23 -12.72 -40.09
N CYS A 386 33.75 -12.04 -39.08
CA CYS A 386 33.00 -11.04 -38.34
C CYS A 386 33.02 -9.74 -39.15
N GLU A 387 31.88 -9.35 -39.73
CA GLU A 387 31.79 -8.12 -40.52
C GLU A 387 31.68 -6.88 -39.61
N ARG A 388 31.10 -7.05 -38.42
CA ARG A 388 31.01 -6.00 -37.41
C ARG A 388 30.80 -6.62 -36.02
N ALA A 389 31.47 -6.08 -35.01
CA ALA A 389 31.24 -6.39 -33.61
C ALA A 389 31.20 -5.10 -32.78
N GLU A 390 30.43 -5.11 -31.70
CA GLU A 390 30.35 -4.03 -30.71
C GLU A 390 30.42 -4.66 -29.32
N GLY A 391 31.23 -4.09 -28.42
CA GLY A 391 31.48 -4.62 -27.08
C GLY A 391 32.49 -5.77 -26.99
N ILE A 392 33.05 -6.21 -28.13
CA ILE A 392 34.10 -7.22 -28.23
C ILE A 392 34.94 -7.02 -29.50
N GLU A 393 36.21 -7.39 -29.45
CA GLU A 393 37.07 -7.43 -30.63
C GLU A 393 36.68 -8.59 -31.56
N PRO A 394 36.64 -8.39 -32.90
CA PRO A 394 36.22 -9.42 -33.86
C PRO A 394 37.01 -10.73 -33.77
N ASP A 395 38.34 -10.64 -33.63
CA ASP A 395 39.23 -11.81 -33.54
C ASP A 395 39.03 -12.56 -32.23
N GLU A 396 38.79 -11.83 -31.14
CA GLU A 396 38.50 -12.41 -29.84
C GLU A 396 37.19 -13.20 -29.88
N LEU A 397 36.12 -12.63 -30.45
CA LEU A 397 34.83 -13.30 -30.63
C LEU A 397 34.98 -14.61 -31.40
N LEU A 398 35.66 -14.56 -32.55
CA LEU A 398 35.86 -15.76 -33.37
C LEU A 398 36.67 -16.80 -32.58
N SER A 399 37.77 -16.43 -31.94
CA SER A 399 38.59 -17.38 -31.17
C SER A 399 37.81 -18.08 -30.04
N GLN A 400 36.88 -17.37 -29.39
CA GLN A 400 36.19 -17.84 -28.20
C GLN A 400 34.80 -18.44 -28.46
N ALA A 401 34.19 -18.21 -29.63
CA ALA A 401 32.84 -18.69 -29.94
C ALA A 401 32.72 -19.37 -31.32
N THR A 402 33.83 -19.73 -31.98
CA THR A 402 33.83 -20.35 -33.33
C THR A 402 32.90 -21.55 -33.44
N GLN A 403 32.89 -22.46 -32.47
CA GLN A 403 32.08 -23.68 -32.55
C GLN A 403 30.58 -23.38 -32.49
N LEU A 404 30.18 -22.46 -31.61
CA LEU A 404 28.79 -21.96 -31.52
C LEU A 404 28.37 -21.28 -32.82
N LEU A 405 29.16 -20.30 -33.30
CA LEU A 405 28.87 -19.53 -34.51
C LEU A 405 28.83 -20.43 -35.75
N GLY A 406 29.74 -21.40 -35.84
CA GLY A 406 29.77 -22.38 -36.92
C GLY A 406 28.56 -23.31 -36.90
N SER A 407 28.13 -23.73 -35.71
CA SER A 407 26.90 -24.52 -35.55
C SER A 407 25.65 -23.69 -35.86
N ALA A 408 25.58 -22.43 -35.43
CA ALA A 408 24.46 -21.53 -35.71
C ALA A 408 24.34 -21.28 -37.21
N ALA A 409 25.45 -20.99 -37.90
CA ALA A 409 25.48 -20.73 -39.34
C ALA A 409 25.02 -21.91 -40.21
N GLN A 410 24.98 -23.14 -39.66
CA GLN A 410 24.56 -24.35 -40.37
C GLN A 410 23.12 -24.76 -40.09
N ARG A 411 22.49 -24.18 -39.06
CA ARG A 411 21.15 -24.57 -38.60
C ARG A 411 20.14 -23.48 -38.97
N PRO A 412 18.90 -23.85 -39.31
CA PRO A 412 17.83 -22.87 -39.54
C PRO A 412 17.14 -22.45 -38.23
N VAL A 413 17.73 -22.74 -37.07
CA VAL A 413 17.13 -22.48 -35.75
C VAL A 413 18.06 -21.63 -34.88
N PRO A 414 17.52 -20.64 -34.14
CA PRO A 414 18.29 -19.92 -33.13
C PRO A 414 18.88 -20.86 -32.09
N LEU A 415 20.11 -20.58 -31.67
CA LEU A 415 20.74 -21.22 -30.52
C LEU A 415 20.71 -20.22 -29.37
N VAL A 416 20.03 -20.57 -28.28
CA VAL A 416 19.96 -19.76 -27.06
C VAL A 416 20.54 -20.57 -25.91
N ILE A 417 21.47 -19.96 -25.19
CA ILE A 417 22.08 -20.49 -23.98
C ILE A 417 21.72 -19.52 -22.85
N PRO A 418 20.77 -19.91 -21.97
CA PRO A 418 20.32 -19.04 -20.88
C PRO A 418 21.42 -18.79 -19.85
N ASP A 419 22.19 -19.83 -19.50
CA ASP A 419 23.35 -19.74 -18.61
C ASP A 419 24.54 -20.51 -19.19
N THR A 420 25.54 -19.77 -19.67
CA THR A 420 26.77 -20.35 -20.24
C THR A 420 27.63 -21.08 -19.22
N SER A 421 27.45 -20.82 -17.92
CA SER A 421 28.22 -21.52 -16.88
C SER A 421 27.78 -22.97 -16.66
N THR A 422 26.63 -23.35 -17.22
CA THR A 422 26.04 -24.69 -17.11
C THR A 422 26.06 -25.47 -18.43
N ASP A 423 26.52 -24.86 -19.52
CA ASP A 423 26.42 -25.40 -20.88
C ASP A 423 27.79 -25.48 -21.58
N ASP A 424 28.39 -26.66 -21.52
CA ASP A 424 29.71 -26.93 -22.09
C ASP A 424 29.70 -27.37 -23.56
N ARG A 425 28.51 -27.41 -24.21
CA ARG A 425 28.34 -28.04 -25.54
C ARG A 425 29.18 -27.39 -26.66
N TYR A 426 29.56 -26.14 -26.48
CA TYR A 426 30.19 -25.31 -27.53
C TYR A 426 31.60 -24.82 -27.19
N ALA A 427 32.20 -25.32 -26.10
CA ALA A 427 33.57 -24.99 -25.68
C ALA A 427 33.85 -23.47 -25.72
N LEU A 428 32.98 -22.69 -25.07
CA LEU A 428 33.07 -21.23 -25.06
C LEU A 428 34.32 -20.76 -24.31
N GLY A 429 34.95 -19.69 -24.82
CA GLY A 429 36.12 -19.08 -24.19
C GLY A 429 35.81 -18.35 -22.87
N PRO A 430 36.85 -17.92 -22.13
CA PRO A 430 36.72 -17.36 -20.79
C PRO A 430 35.88 -16.08 -20.71
N ARG A 431 35.80 -15.28 -21.80
CA ARG A 431 34.95 -14.06 -21.85
C ARG A 431 33.47 -14.38 -21.72
N PHE A 432 33.07 -15.58 -22.14
CA PHE A 432 31.70 -16.07 -22.15
C PHE A 432 31.43 -17.11 -21.06
N ALA A 433 32.30 -17.22 -20.06
CA ALA A 433 32.21 -18.25 -19.02
C ALA A 433 30.96 -18.12 -18.14
N ARG A 434 30.33 -16.95 -18.07
CA ARG A 434 29.09 -16.73 -17.33
C ARG A 434 28.25 -15.64 -17.96
N GLY A 435 26.98 -15.96 -18.27
CA GLY A 435 26.04 -15.02 -18.86
C GLY A 435 25.03 -15.74 -19.75
N SER A 436 24.37 -14.99 -20.62
CA SER A 436 23.42 -15.52 -21.60
C SER A 436 23.88 -15.21 -23.03
N ILE A 437 23.68 -16.17 -23.93
CA ILE A 437 24.05 -16.05 -25.35
C ILE A 437 22.85 -16.37 -26.22
N ALA A 438 22.67 -15.60 -27.29
CA ALA A 438 21.83 -15.97 -28.41
C ALA A 438 22.61 -15.86 -29.72
N ALA A 439 22.51 -16.89 -30.58
CA ALA A 439 23.07 -16.92 -31.92
C ALA A 439 21.94 -17.21 -32.91
N ILE A 440 21.61 -16.22 -33.73
CA ILE A 440 20.40 -16.19 -34.56
C ILE A 440 20.82 -16.24 -36.03
N PRO A 441 20.61 -17.38 -36.71
CA PRO A 441 20.97 -17.53 -38.10
C PRO A 441 20.00 -16.75 -39.00
N VAL A 442 20.54 -16.16 -40.06
CA VAL A 442 19.80 -15.53 -41.15
C VAL A 442 19.70 -16.52 -42.31
N ALA A 443 18.48 -16.97 -42.59
CA ALA A 443 18.22 -17.96 -43.63
C ALA A 443 18.73 -17.50 -45.00
N GLY A 444 19.39 -18.41 -45.72
CA GLY A 444 19.86 -18.18 -47.09
C GLY A 444 21.07 -17.24 -47.26
N ALA A 445 21.52 -16.55 -46.22
CA ALA A 445 22.60 -15.56 -46.30
C ALA A 445 23.92 -16.01 -45.64
N GLY A 446 23.91 -17.15 -44.93
CA GLY A 446 25.07 -17.63 -44.18
C GLY A 446 25.51 -16.66 -43.07
N VAL A 447 24.61 -15.80 -42.60
CA VAL A 447 24.86 -14.80 -41.56
C VAL A 447 24.33 -15.30 -40.22
N VAL A 448 25.01 -14.93 -39.14
CA VAL A 448 24.60 -15.16 -37.75
C VAL A 448 24.69 -13.84 -37.01
N LEU A 449 23.57 -13.45 -36.39
CA LEU A 449 23.55 -12.40 -35.37
C LEU A 449 23.94 -13.04 -34.05
N PHE A 450 25.00 -12.54 -33.44
CA PHE A 450 25.46 -12.98 -32.13
C PHE A 450 25.14 -11.93 -31.08
N LEU A 451 24.66 -12.38 -29.93
CA LEU A 451 24.30 -11.56 -28.78
C LEU A 451 24.90 -12.22 -27.53
N TYR A 452 25.52 -11.42 -26.69
CA TYR A 452 25.99 -11.86 -25.37
C TYR A 452 25.68 -10.81 -24.32
N ASP A 453 25.22 -11.29 -23.18
CA ASP A 453 25.08 -10.51 -21.97
C ASP A 453 25.73 -11.20 -20.77
N GLU A 454 26.37 -10.43 -19.91
CA GLU A 454 27.03 -10.94 -18.69
C GLU A 454 26.01 -11.44 -17.65
N LEU A 455 24.74 -11.04 -17.78
CA LEU A 455 23.63 -11.57 -16.98
C LEU A 455 23.05 -12.86 -17.59
N VAL A 456 22.78 -13.82 -16.71
CA VAL A 456 22.08 -15.08 -17.03
C VAL A 456 20.60 -14.80 -17.33
N ASP A 457 20.01 -15.61 -18.22
CA ASP A 457 18.58 -15.58 -18.59
C ASP A 457 18.07 -14.24 -19.14
N ARG A 458 18.96 -13.41 -19.71
CA ARG A 458 18.57 -12.07 -20.16
C ARG A 458 17.83 -12.05 -21.50
N VAL A 459 18.03 -13.04 -22.36
CA VAL A 459 17.32 -13.13 -23.65
C VAL A 459 15.94 -13.72 -23.40
N SER A 460 14.91 -12.85 -23.32
CA SER A 460 13.53 -13.30 -23.12
C SER A 460 12.97 -13.99 -24.37
N SER A 461 11.90 -14.78 -24.21
CA SER A 461 11.18 -15.37 -25.34
C SER A 461 10.66 -14.29 -26.31
N SER A 462 10.21 -13.16 -25.76
CA SER A 462 9.75 -12.00 -26.52
C SER A 462 10.85 -11.38 -27.37
N ASP A 463 12.06 -11.24 -26.79
CA ASP A 463 13.21 -10.71 -27.52
C ASP A 463 13.63 -11.67 -28.63
N LEU A 464 13.60 -12.98 -28.35
CA LEU A 464 13.91 -14.01 -29.33
C LEU A 464 12.97 -13.96 -30.53
N GLU A 465 11.66 -13.80 -30.31
CA GLU A 465 10.66 -13.65 -31.39
C GLU A 465 10.98 -12.44 -32.27
N LEU A 466 11.26 -11.28 -31.67
CA LEU A 466 11.61 -10.06 -32.39
C LEU A 466 12.93 -10.19 -33.15
N LEU A 467 13.93 -10.88 -32.58
CA LEU A 467 15.21 -11.11 -33.25
C LEU A 467 15.10 -12.14 -34.39
N VAL A 468 14.18 -13.11 -34.31
CA VAL A 468 13.86 -14.01 -35.43
C VAL A 468 13.16 -13.23 -36.54
N MET A 469 12.24 -12.32 -36.21
CA MET A 469 11.67 -11.40 -37.21
C MET A 469 12.75 -10.53 -37.87
N LEU A 470 13.74 -10.05 -37.10
CA LEU A 470 14.89 -9.32 -37.63
C LEU A 470 15.69 -10.18 -38.62
N SER A 471 15.92 -11.46 -38.31
CA SER A 471 16.67 -12.35 -39.21
C SER A 471 15.96 -12.57 -40.54
N HIS A 472 14.62 -12.64 -40.54
CA HIS A 472 13.83 -12.69 -41.78
C HIS A 472 13.96 -11.41 -42.60
N GLN A 473 13.90 -10.23 -41.96
CA GLN A 473 14.12 -8.95 -42.66
C GLN A 473 15.53 -8.85 -43.24
N LEU A 474 16.55 -9.32 -42.50
CA LEU A 474 17.92 -9.37 -42.98
C LEU A 474 18.09 -10.29 -44.18
N SER A 475 17.43 -11.44 -44.20
CA SER A 475 17.45 -12.32 -45.37
C SER A 475 16.94 -11.60 -46.63
N LEU A 476 15.86 -10.82 -46.49
CA LEU A 476 15.34 -9.99 -47.59
C LEU A 476 16.30 -8.86 -47.98
N LEU A 477 16.88 -8.15 -47.00
CA LEU A 477 17.81 -7.05 -47.26
C LEU A 477 19.08 -7.52 -47.97
N LEU A 478 19.63 -8.65 -47.54
CA LEU A 478 20.85 -9.25 -48.09
C LEU A 478 20.64 -9.89 -49.47
N THR A 479 19.40 -10.20 -49.84
CA THR A 479 19.05 -10.73 -51.17
C THR A 479 18.59 -9.66 -52.16
N ARG A 480 18.47 -8.39 -51.74
CA ARG A 480 18.10 -7.28 -52.65
C ARG A 480 19.12 -7.16 -53.79
N PRO A 481 18.66 -6.94 -55.04
CA PRO A 481 19.57 -6.69 -56.16
C PRO A 481 20.37 -5.43 -55.90
N ARG A 482 21.70 -5.53 -56.02
CA ARG A 482 22.61 -4.40 -55.89
C ARG A 482 22.41 -3.51 -57.12
N SER A 483 22.15 -2.23 -56.91
CA SER A 483 22.27 -1.24 -57.98
C SER A 483 23.74 -1.03 -58.22
N ASP A 484 24.25 -1.51 -59.35
CA ASP A 484 25.55 -1.12 -59.89
C ASP A 484 25.64 0.41 -60.06
#